data_AF-A0A7M4AM43-F1
#
_entry.id   AF-A0A7M4AM43-F1
#
_cell.length_a   1.000
_cell.length_b   1.000
_cell.length_c   1.000
_cell.angle_alpha   90.00
_cell.angle_beta   90.00
_cell.angle_gamma   90.00
#
_symmetry.space_group_name_H-M   'P 1'
#
loop_
_entity.id
_entity.type
_entity.pdbx_description
1 polymer ?
#
loop_
_entity_poly.entity_id
_entity_poly.type
_entity_poly.pdbx_seq_one_letter_code
_entity_poly.pdbx_strand_id
1 'polypeptide(L)'
;MLEMNKEILVIKISKSYRKGMTADELYLATSRSWKLSAVRLKRVSTVLCVAENEVKEVYTVHDWIESQDEGRKEFIGEVAAEPTRSRWRGTLADAIASKYGPIRYIPEP
;
A
#
# COMPACT_ATOMS: atom_id res chain seq x y z
N MET A 1 3.47 11.50 -26.22
CA MET A 1 3.89 10.92 -24.93
C MET A 1 2.66 10.23 -24.36
N LEU A 2 2.65 8.90 -24.25
CA LEU A 2 1.51 8.20 -23.65
C LEU A 2 1.55 8.47 -22.15
N GLU A 3 0.58 9.21 -21.61
CA GLU A 3 0.40 9.31 -20.16
C GLU A 3 0.13 7.90 -19.62
N MET A 4 1.04 7.42 -18.77
CA MET A 4 0.92 6.12 -18.16
C MET A 4 0.09 6.30 -16.89
N ASN A 5 -1.16 5.81 -16.89
CA ASN A 5 -2.09 5.97 -15.76
C ASN A 5 -1.47 5.46 -14.45
N LYS A 6 -1.28 6.37 -13.49
CA LYS A 6 -0.77 6.03 -12.16
C LYS A 6 -1.76 5.15 -11.40
N GLU A 7 -1.23 4.34 -10.51
CA GLU A 7 -1.98 3.41 -9.69
C GLU A 7 -1.64 3.58 -8.21
N ILE A 8 -2.64 3.37 -7.36
CA ILE A 8 -2.45 3.23 -5.92
C ILE A 8 -2.49 1.74 -5.58
N LEU A 9 -1.55 1.28 -4.75
CA LEU A 9 -1.53 -0.09 -4.26
C LEU A 9 -2.15 -0.16 -2.87
N VAL A 10 -3.23 -0.90 -2.73
CA VAL A 10 -3.89 -1.19 -1.45
C VAL A 10 -3.38 -2.53 -0.94
N ILE A 11 -2.85 -2.52 0.29
CA ILE A 11 -2.30 -3.69 0.96
C ILE A 11 -3.08 -3.92 2.26
N LYS A 12 -3.75 -5.06 2.36
CA LYS A 12 -4.46 -5.49 3.57
C LYS A 12 -3.52 -6.33 4.43
N ILE A 13 -3.17 -5.81 5.60
CA ILE A 13 -2.27 -6.46 6.56
C ILE A 13 -3.03 -7.28 7.61
N SER A 14 -4.23 -7.78 7.29
CA SER A 14 -5.17 -8.39 8.26
C SER A 14 -4.58 -9.53 9.10
N LYS A 15 -3.60 -10.28 8.58
CA LYS A 15 -2.94 -11.37 9.31
C LYS A 15 -1.88 -10.88 10.30
N SER A 16 -1.22 -9.77 9.99
CA SER A 16 -0.14 -9.21 10.81
C SER A 16 -0.65 -8.14 11.78
N TYR A 17 -1.80 -7.54 11.50
CA TYR A 17 -2.34 -6.42 12.25
C TYR A 17 -2.82 -6.83 13.66
N ARG A 18 -2.49 -5.96 14.63
CA ARG A 18 -3.10 -5.93 15.96
C ARG A 18 -3.45 -4.48 16.31
N LYS A 19 -4.46 -4.29 17.15
CA LYS A 19 -4.79 -2.95 17.66
C LYS A 19 -3.59 -2.37 18.42
N GLY A 20 -3.37 -1.06 18.25
CA GLY A 20 -2.27 -0.35 18.89
C GLY A 20 -0.89 -0.66 18.31
N MET A 21 -0.80 -1.07 17.05
CA MET A 21 0.48 -1.07 16.33
C MET A 21 1.03 0.36 16.24
N THR A 22 2.33 0.49 16.46
CA THR A 22 3.08 1.73 16.24
C THR A 22 3.18 2.07 14.75
N ALA A 23 3.61 3.29 14.43
CA ALA A 23 3.86 3.70 13.05
C ALA A 23 4.86 2.76 12.35
N ASP A 24 5.94 2.39 13.06
CA ASP A 24 6.96 1.47 12.54
C ASP A 24 6.40 0.07 12.28
N GLU A 25 5.57 -0.45 13.19
CA GLU A 25 4.95 -1.76 13.01
C GLU A 25 3.99 -1.78 11.81
N LEU A 26 3.19 -0.72 11.62
CA LEU A 26 2.35 -0.58 10.44
C LEU A 26 3.21 -0.50 9.18
N TYR A 27 4.31 0.25 9.19
CA TYR A 27 5.21 0.37 8.06
C TYR A 27 5.83 -0.98 7.69
N LEU A 28 6.38 -1.70 8.68
CA LEU A 28 7.02 -3.00 8.48
C LEU A 28 6.03 -4.06 7.98
N ALA A 29 4.82 -4.09 8.54
CA ALA A 29 3.76 -5.00 8.10
C ALA A 29 3.29 -4.69 6.66
N THR A 30 3.36 -3.43 6.23
CA THR A 30 2.87 -3.00 4.92
C THR A 30 3.95 -3.08 3.85
N SER A 31 5.21 -2.79 4.18
CA SER A 31 6.29 -2.67 3.21
C SER A 31 6.87 -3.98 2.73
N ARG A 32 6.80 -5.04 3.55
CA ARG A 32 7.61 -6.24 3.34
C ARG A 32 6.88 -7.40 2.68
N SER A 33 7.61 -8.10 1.82
CA SER A 33 7.29 -9.41 1.25
C SER A 33 5.89 -9.54 0.64
N TRP A 34 5.66 -8.93 -0.54
CA TRP A 34 4.40 -9.07 -1.28
C TRP A 34 4.58 -9.69 -2.67
N LYS A 35 3.65 -10.56 -3.07
CA LYS A 35 3.59 -11.06 -4.46
C LYS A 35 2.95 -9.98 -5.35
N LEU A 36 3.79 -9.16 -5.99
CA LEU A 36 3.38 -7.98 -6.75
C LEU A 36 3.81 -8.08 -8.22
N SER A 37 3.11 -7.35 -9.09
CA SER A 37 3.43 -7.30 -10.52
C SER A 37 4.50 -6.24 -10.77
N ALA A 38 5.73 -6.66 -11.09
CA ALA A 38 6.83 -5.75 -11.39
C ALA A 38 6.50 -4.72 -12.49
N VAL A 39 5.65 -5.09 -13.46
CA VAL A 39 5.20 -4.18 -14.53
C VAL A 39 4.30 -3.08 -13.99
N ARG A 40 3.41 -3.39 -13.04
CA ARG A 40 2.49 -2.42 -12.44
C ARG A 40 3.17 -1.51 -11.43
N LEU A 41 4.15 -2.02 -10.68
CA LEU A 41 4.88 -1.23 -9.69
C LEU A 41 5.56 0.01 -10.29
N LYS A 42 5.91 -0.02 -11.57
CA LYS A 42 6.38 1.15 -12.33
C LYS A 42 5.38 2.32 -12.36
N ARG A 43 4.12 2.10 -11.99
CA ARG A 43 3.04 3.08 -11.95
C ARG A 43 2.57 3.39 -10.53
N VAL A 44 3.19 2.79 -9.51
CA VAL A 44 2.76 2.91 -8.11
C VAL A 44 3.76 3.75 -7.32
N SER A 45 3.33 4.95 -6.94
CA SER A 45 4.04 5.84 -6.00
C SER A 45 3.34 5.98 -4.64
N THR A 46 2.14 5.39 -4.50
CA THR A 46 1.30 5.52 -3.30
C THR A 46 0.81 4.14 -2.85
N VAL A 47 0.97 3.83 -1.56
CA VAL A 47 0.50 2.58 -0.94
C VAL A 47 -0.45 2.88 0.21
N LEU A 48 -1.59 2.19 0.27
CA LEU A 48 -2.54 2.25 1.37
C LEU A 48 -2.40 1.02 2.28
N CYS A 49 -2.08 1.24 3.56
CA CYS A 49 -2.12 0.21 4.59
C CYS A 49 -3.55 0.04 5.10
N VAL A 50 -4.14 -1.12 4.88
CA VAL A 50 -5.51 -1.42 5.30
C VAL A 50 -5.54 -2.52 6.35
N ALA A 51 -6.32 -2.29 7.41
CA ALA A 51 -6.70 -3.29 8.39
C ALA A 51 -8.08 -2.98 8.95
N GLU A 52 -8.82 -3.99 9.42
CA GLU A 52 -10.16 -3.80 10.02
C GLU A 52 -11.12 -2.95 9.14
N ASN A 53 -11.09 -3.14 7.82
CA ASN A 53 -11.86 -2.37 6.84
C ASN A 53 -11.58 -0.87 6.79
N GLU A 54 -10.40 -0.42 7.23
CA GLU A 54 -10.03 1.00 7.28
C GLU A 54 -8.59 1.19 6.79
N VAL A 55 -8.33 2.30 6.09
CA VAL A 55 -6.97 2.75 5.77
C VAL A 55 -6.32 3.30 7.05
N LYS A 56 -5.38 2.53 7.61
CA LYS A 56 -4.67 2.90 8.85
C LYS A 56 -3.54 3.90 8.60
N GLU A 57 -2.87 3.78 7.46
CA GLU A 57 -1.81 4.69 7.06
C GLU A 57 -1.61 4.74 5.53
N VAL A 58 -0.98 5.80 5.05
CA VAL A 58 -0.68 6.06 3.65
C VAL A 58 0.82 6.28 3.49
N TYR A 59 1.43 5.63 2.50
CA TYR A 59 2.86 5.74 2.24
C TYR A 59 3.14 6.25 0.84
N THR A 60 4.13 7.12 0.73
CA THR A 60 4.80 7.46 -0.52
C THR A 60 5.93 6.47 -0.74
N VAL A 61 5.99 5.89 -1.94
CA VAL A 61 7.02 4.93 -2.33
C VAL A 61 8.13 5.65 -3.07
N HIS A 62 9.36 5.46 -2.59
CA HIS A 62 10.59 5.97 -3.22
C HIS A 62 11.23 4.92 -4.10
N ASP A 63 11.20 3.65 -3.69
CA ASP A 63 11.76 2.54 -4.47
C ASP A 63 11.05 1.21 -4.21
N TRP A 64 11.15 0.31 -5.20
CA TRP A 64 10.67 -1.07 -5.14
C TRP A 64 11.86 -2.03 -5.24
N ILE A 65 12.04 -2.87 -4.23
CA ILE A 65 13.14 -3.83 -4.14
C ILE A 65 12.64 -5.27 -4.12
N GLU A 66 13.54 -6.22 -4.39
CA GLU A 66 13.29 -7.63 -4.07
C GLU A 66 13.24 -7.80 -2.55
N SER A 67 12.29 -8.59 -2.09
CA SER A 67 12.27 -9.08 -0.71
C SER A 67 13.33 -10.14 -0.50
N GLN A 68 13.68 -10.37 0.77
CA GLN A 68 14.45 -11.56 1.16
C GLN A 68 13.69 -12.85 0.84
N ASP A 69 12.35 -12.80 0.80
CA ASP A 69 11.53 -13.89 0.32
C ASP A 69 11.51 -13.92 -1.21
N GLU A 70 12.05 -14.99 -1.79
CA GLU A 70 12.22 -15.13 -3.24
C GLU A 70 10.92 -14.84 -4.03
N GLY A 71 11.04 -13.99 -5.05
CA GLY A 71 9.93 -13.62 -5.95
C GLY A 71 8.91 -12.68 -5.34
N ARG A 72 9.18 -12.09 -4.16
CA ARG A 72 8.32 -11.09 -3.51
C ARG A 72 9.00 -9.73 -3.54
N LYS A 73 8.19 -8.68 -3.47
CA LYS A 73 8.62 -7.28 -3.58
C LYS A 73 8.37 -6.56 -2.26
N GLU A 74 9.22 -5.57 -2.00
CA GLU A 74 9.08 -4.63 -0.89
C GLU A 74 9.19 -3.21 -1.41
N PHE A 75 8.68 -2.25 -0.65
CA PHE A 75 8.94 -0.85 -0.94
C PHE A 75 9.80 -0.20 0.14
N ILE A 76 10.64 0.74 -0.30
CA ILE A 76 11.29 1.73 0.55
C ILE A 76 10.49 3.02 0.38
N GLY A 77 10.04 3.60 1.49
CA GLY A 77 9.20 4.77 1.45
C GLY A 77 9.05 5.43 2.81
N GLU A 78 8.13 6.38 2.88
CA GLU A 78 7.81 7.11 4.10
C GLU A 78 6.31 7.39 4.18
N VAL A 79 5.85 7.84 5.36
CA VAL A 79 4.47 8.30 5.52
C VAL A 79 4.22 9.43 4.52
N ALA A 80 3.14 9.32 3.75
CA ALA A 80 2.82 10.31 2.74
C ALA A 80 2.63 11.69 3.36
N ALA A 81 3.05 12.73 2.64
CA ALA A 81 2.78 14.10 3.02
C ALA A 81 1.27 14.41 2.96
N GLU A 82 0.86 15.43 3.71
CA GLU A 82 -0.42 16.07 3.48
C GLU A 82 -0.40 16.84 2.14
N PRO A 83 -1.50 16.89 1.36
CA PRO A 83 -2.86 16.42 1.66
C PRO A 83 -3.13 14.95 1.28
N THR A 84 -2.17 14.25 0.66
CA THR A 84 -2.37 12.87 0.18
C THR A 84 -2.72 11.92 1.31
N ARG A 85 -2.08 12.07 2.47
CA ARG A 85 -2.34 11.23 3.63
C ARG A 85 -3.76 11.41 4.16
N SER A 86 -4.19 12.64 4.44
CA SER A 86 -5.55 12.91 4.94
C SER A 86 -6.66 12.55 3.94
N ARG A 87 -6.39 12.57 2.63
CA ARG A 87 -7.34 12.12 1.61
C ARG A 87 -7.79 10.68 1.81
N TRP A 88 -6.88 9.80 2.23
CA TRP A 88 -7.15 8.36 2.29
C TRP A 88 -7.26 7.80 3.71
N ARG A 89 -6.49 8.32 4.65
CA ARG A 89 -6.45 7.79 6.02
C ARG A 89 -7.83 7.86 6.69
N GLY A 90 -8.25 6.76 7.30
CA GLY A 90 -9.58 6.61 7.89
C GLY A 90 -10.69 6.24 6.91
N THR A 91 -10.41 6.22 5.60
CA THR A 91 -11.41 5.80 4.61
C THR A 91 -11.67 4.29 4.71
N LEU A 92 -12.93 3.89 4.54
CA LEU A 92 -13.32 2.49 4.54
C LEU A 92 -12.77 1.76 3.31
N ALA A 93 -12.13 0.61 3.51
CA ALA A 93 -11.52 -0.14 2.43
C ALA A 93 -12.54 -0.62 1.38
N ASP A 94 -13.75 -0.99 1.83
CA ASP A 94 -14.86 -1.38 0.95
C ASP A 94 -15.31 -0.25 -0.01
N ALA A 95 -15.05 1.01 0.32
CA ALA A 95 -15.34 2.15 -0.56
C ALA A 95 -14.27 2.36 -1.65
N ILE A 96 -13.09 1.72 -1.47
CA ILE A 96 -11.91 1.92 -2.31
C ILE A 96 -11.64 0.70 -3.20
N ALA A 97 -11.75 -0.51 -2.64
CA ALA A 97 -11.32 -1.73 -3.29
C ALA A 97 -12.20 -2.94 -2.91
N SER A 98 -12.26 -3.94 -3.80
CA SER A 98 -13.11 -5.12 -3.59
C SER A 98 -12.70 -5.97 -2.37
N LYS A 99 -13.67 -6.69 -1.81
CA LYS A 99 -13.53 -7.49 -0.57
C LYS A 99 -12.44 -8.56 -0.64
N TYR A 100 -12.23 -9.19 -1.79
CA TYR A 100 -11.36 -10.36 -1.90
C TYR A 100 -9.87 -9.98 -1.88
N GLY A 101 -9.01 -10.90 -1.45
CA GLY A 101 -7.54 -10.80 -1.55
C GLY A 101 -6.86 -9.68 -0.73
N PRO A 102 -5.57 -9.85 -0.40
CA PRO A 102 -4.81 -8.88 0.38
C PRO A 102 -4.21 -7.73 -0.43
N ILE A 103 -4.12 -7.86 -1.76
CA ILE A 103 -3.48 -6.87 -2.64
C ILE A 103 -4.48 -6.40 -3.69
N ARG A 104 -4.54 -5.09 -3.90
CA ARG A 104 -5.35 -4.45 -4.96
C ARG A 104 -4.61 -3.25 -5.55
N TYR A 105 -4.72 -3.09 -6.85
CA TYR A 105 -4.26 -1.89 -7.54
C TYR A 105 -5.51 -1.15 -8.02
N ILE A 106 -5.58 0.14 -7.74
CA ILE A 106 -6.69 1.01 -8.16
C ILE A 106 -6.12 2.17 -8.98
N PRO A 107 -6.89 2.77 -9.90
CA PRO A 107 -6.47 4.00 -10.57
C PRO A 107 -6.19 5.11 -9.54
N GLU A 108 -5.13 5.88 -9.74
CA GLU A 108 -4.91 7.09 -8.95
C GLU A 108 -5.89 8.19 -9.42
N PRO A 109 -6.71 8.76 -8.53
CA PRO A 109 -7.77 9.71 -8.87
C PRO A 109 -7.35 11.18 -8.84
#